data_AF-A0A950EFH6-F1
#
_entry.id   AF-A0A950EFH6-F1
#
_cell.length_a   1.000
_cell.length_b   1.000
_cell.length_c   1.000
_cell.angle_alpha   90.00
_cell.angle_beta   90.00
_cell.angle_gamma   90.00
#
_symmetry.space_group_name_H-M   'P 1'
#
loop_
_entity.id
_entity.type
_entity.pdbx_description
1 polymer ?
#
loop_
_entity_poly.entity_id
_entity_poly.type
_entity_poly.pdbx_seq_one_letter_code
_entity_poly.pdbx_strand_id
1 'polypeptide(L)'
;TVATLAAMGRPLGLELNLRMALNNGATRQDLVETLLQIAPYAGFPACWEGLALAQKVFRELDAGPRATEDDSPRDDSNAPGPDPAT
;
A
#
# COMPACT_ATOMS: atom_id res chain seq x y z
N THR A 1 17.12 6.67 2.00
CA THR A 1 16.33 6.47 3.24
C THR A 1 15.87 5.03 3.42
N VAL A 2 15.36 4.38 2.36
CA VAL A 2 14.92 2.95 2.37
C VAL A 2 15.94 2.03 3.05
N ALA A 3 17.19 2.03 2.59
CA ALA A 3 18.25 1.18 3.16
C ALA A 3 18.45 1.39 4.67
N THR A 4 18.53 2.65 5.10
CA THR A 4 18.74 3.01 6.51
C THR A 4 17.55 2.57 7.37
N LEU A 5 16.32 2.79 6.91
CA LEU A 5 15.10 2.42 7.66
C LEU A 5 14.94 0.90 7.78
N ALA A 6 15.29 0.16 6.73
CA ALA A 6 15.33 -1.30 6.77
C ALA A 6 16.42 -1.81 7.72
N ALA A 7 17.65 -1.29 7.63
CA ALA A 7 18.74 -1.65 8.54
C ALA A 7 18.43 -1.33 10.02
N MET A 8 17.67 -0.27 10.29
CA MET A 8 17.26 0.12 11.64
C MET A 8 15.99 -0.59 12.15
N GLY A 9 15.35 -1.46 11.35
CA GLY A 9 14.10 -2.11 11.73
C GLY A 9 12.95 -1.12 11.99
N ARG A 10 12.78 -0.12 11.12
CA ARG A 10 11.73 0.93 11.25
C ARG A 10 10.61 0.72 10.22
N PRO A 11 9.70 -0.26 10.43
CA PRO A 11 8.76 -0.71 9.39
C PRO A 11 7.79 0.37 8.94
N LEU A 12 7.21 1.17 9.84
CA LEU A 12 6.27 2.24 9.48
C LEU A 12 6.94 3.30 8.58
N GLY A 13 8.16 3.72 8.93
CA GLY A 13 8.93 4.66 8.13
C GLY A 13 9.37 4.06 6.80
N LEU A 14 9.75 2.79 6.79
CA LEU A 14 10.15 2.06 5.60
C LEU A 14 8.97 1.95 4.61
N GLU A 15 7.78 1.58 5.08
CA GLU A 15 6.58 1.47 4.24
C GLU A 15 6.27 2.79 3.52
N LEU A 16 6.27 3.90 4.27
CA LEU A 16 6.07 5.23 3.70
C LEU A 16 7.13 5.56 2.65
N ASN A 17 8.40 5.30 2.95
CA ASN A 17 9.51 5.61 2.03
C ASN A 17 9.54 4.71 0.80
N LEU A 18 9.04 3.47 0.86
CA LEU A 18 8.89 2.61 -0.31
C LEU A 18 7.89 3.19 -1.30
N ARG A 19 6.73 3.67 -0.82
CA ARG A 19 5.72 4.34 -1.68
C ARG A 19 6.27 5.63 -2.28
N MET A 20 6.91 6.46 -1.46
CA MET A 20 7.52 7.71 -1.94
C MET A 20 8.64 7.45 -2.94
N ALA A 21 9.46 6.42 -2.74
CA ALA A 21 10.54 6.08 -3.68
C ALA A 21 9.98 5.68 -5.05
N LEU A 22 8.93 4.84 -5.09
CA LEU A 22 8.24 4.50 -6.34
C LEU A 22 7.65 5.74 -7.02
N ASN A 23 7.00 6.62 -6.25
CA ASN A 23 6.44 7.87 -6.77
C ASN A 23 7.52 8.81 -7.34
N ASN A 24 8.74 8.74 -6.80
CA ASN A 24 9.89 9.52 -7.25
C ASN A 24 10.65 8.86 -8.41
N GLY A 25 10.10 7.79 -9.00
CA GLY A 25 10.65 7.13 -10.18
C GLY A 25 11.60 5.96 -9.90
N ALA A 26 11.80 5.56 -8.64
CA ALA A 26 12.51 4.31 -8.36
C ALA A 26 11.69 3.12 -8.87
N THR A 27 12.37 2.13 -9.43
CA THR A 27 11.73 0.90 -9.87
C THR A 27 11.61 -0.09 -8.71
N ARG A 28 10.72 -1.09 -8.85
CA ARG A 28 10.63 -2.19 -7.88
C ARG A 28 11.96 -2.94 -7.77
N GLN A 29 12.68 -3.07 -8.88
CA GLN A 29 13.99 -3.71 -8.93
C GLN A 29 15.01 -2.93 -8.10
N ASP A 30 15.08 -1.59 -8.25
CA ASP A 30 15.99 -0.75 -7.46
C ASP A 30 15.77 -0.94 -5.95
N LEU A 31 14.51 -1.03 -5.53
CA LEU A 31 14.15 -1.25 -4.13
C LEU A 31 14.53 -2.64 -3.64
N VAL A 32 14.30 -3.68 -4.45
CA VAL A 32 14.70 -5.05 -4.11
C VAL A 32 16.22 -5.17 -4.02
N GLU A 33 16.97 -4.64 -4.98
CA GLU A 33 18.43 -4.65 -4.97
C GLU A 33 18.98 -3.87 -3.76
N THR A 34 18.41 -2.69 -3.47
CA THR A 34 18.76 -1.90 -2.29
C THR A 34 18.58 -2.70 -1.01
N LEU A 35 17.47 -3.44 -0.87
CA LEU A 35 17.17 -4.25 0.31
C LEU A 35 18.05 -5.51 0.38
N LEU A 36 18.33 -6.17 -0.74
CA LEU A 36 19.27 -7.29 -0.81
C LEU A 36 20.69 -6.88 -0.40
N GLN A 37 21.12 -5.70 -0.80
CA GLN A 37 22.43 -5.14 -0.43
C GLN A 37 22.57 -4.95 1.09
N ILE A 38 21.47 -4.91 1.86
CA ILE A 38 21.52 -4.79 3.32
C ILE A 38 22.00 -6.07 4.00
N ALA A 39 21.76 -7.25 3.41
CA ALA A 39 22.10 -8.53 4.01
C ALA A 39 23.55 -8.62 4.54
N PRO A 40 24.59 -8.20 3.79
CA PRO A 40 25.96 -8.19 4.30
C PRO A 40 26.25 -7.12 5.37
N TYR A 41 25.45 -6.05 5.49
CA TYR A 41 25.74 -4.94 6.42
C TYR A 41 24.90 -4.97 7.71
N ALA A 42 23.64 -5.37 7.65
CA ALA A 42 22.73 -5.44 8.81
C ALA A 42 22.16 -6.85 9.05
N GLY A 43 22.62 -7.84 8.29
CA GLY A 43 22.21 -9.23 8.41
C GLY A 43 20.99 -9.57 7.54
N PHE A 44 20.86 -10.88 7.26
CA PHE A 44 19.74 -11.42 6.50
C PHE A 44 18.35 -11.11 7.12
N PRO A 45 18.14 -11.14 8.44
CA PRO A 45 16.83 -10.82 9.02
C PRO A 45 16.31 -9.43 8.67
N ALA A 46 17.15 -8.38 8.78
CA ALA A 46 16.77 -7.01 8.45
C ALA A 46 16.45 -6.83 6.95
N CYS A 47 17.25 -7.47 6.08
CA CYS A 47 16.99 -7.55 4.65
C CYS A 47 15.63 -8.21 4.35
N TRP A 48 15.39 -9.38 4.95
CA TRP A 48 14.19 -10.17 4.74
C TRP A 48 12.91 -9.45 5.16
N GLU A 49 12.89 -8.82 6.35
CA GLU A 49 11.76 -8.03 6.81
C GLU A 49 11.47 -6.85 5.86
N GLY A 50 12.52 -6.18 5.36
CA GLY A 50 12.38 -5.12 4.37
C GLY A 50 11.79 -5.63 3.05
N LEU A 51 12.23 -6.78 2.55
CA LEU A 51 11.71 -7.40 1.33
C LEU A 51 10.24 -7.82 1.48
N ALA A 52 9.88 -8.42 2.61
CA ALA A 52 8.50 -8.79 2.90
C ALA A 52 7.57 -7.56 2.91
N LEU A 53 8.03 -6.44 3.49
CA LEU A 53 7.29 -5.19 3.49
C LEU A 53 7.19 -4.57 2.09
N ALA A 54 8.26 -4.58 1.31
CA ALA A 54 8.24 -4.12 -0.08
C ALA A 54 7.21 -4.92 -0.91
N GLN A 55 7.18 -6.24 -0.74
CA GLN A 55 6.19 -7.10 -1.40
C GLN A 55 4.76 -6.74 -1.01
N LYS A 56 4.49 -6.45 0.27
CA LYS A 56 3.19 -5.97 0.74
C LYS A 56 2.79 -4.67 0.03
N VAL A 57 3.68 -3.67 0.02
CA VAL A 57 3.43 -2.38 -0.64
C VAL A 57 3.14 -2.55 -2.12
N PHE A 58 3.91 -3.39 -2.83
CA PHE A 58 3.70 -3.62 -4.25
C PHE A 58 2.32 -4.22 -4.53
N ARG A 59 1.91 -5.23 -3.75
CA ARG A 59 0.57 -5.83 -3.88
C ARG A 59 -0.55 -4.82 -3.65
N GLU A 60 -0.41 -3.96 -2.65
CA GLU A 60 -1.42 -2.94 -2.35
C GLU A 60 -1.53 -1.89 -3.46
N LEU A 61 -0.41 -1.52 -4.09
CA LEU A 61 -0.42 -0.63 -5.25
C LEU A 61 -1.00 -1.30 -6.49
N ASP A 62 -0.75 -2.60 -6.67
CA ASP A 62 -1.33 -3.39 -7.77
C ASP A 62 -2.83 -3.62 -7.63
N ALA A 63 -3.34 -3.70 -6.39
CA ALA A 63 -4.76 -3.92 -6.11
C ALA A 63 -5.65 -2.71 -6.46
N GLY A 64 -5.08 -1.53 -6.69
CA GLY A 64 -5.82 -0.29 -6.99
C GLY A 64 -6.77 0.17 -5.87
N PRO A 65 -7.41 1.35 -6.01
CA PRO A 65 -8.51 1.71 -5.12
C PRO A 65 -9.65 0.71 -5.38
N ARG A 66 -10.07 -0.05 -4.36
CA ARG A 66 -11.34 -0.79 -4.46
C ARG A 66 -12.42 0.24 -4.78
N ALA A 67 -13.03 0.10 -5.96
CA ALA A 67 -14.20 0.86 -6.31
C ALA A 67 -15.19 0.72 -5.15
N THR A 68 -15.62 1.84 -4.58
CA THR A 68 -16.80 1.89 -3.73
C THR A 68 -18.00 1.64 -4.63
N GLU A 69 -18.22 0.37 -4.97
CA GLU A 69 -19.50 -0.11 -5.46
C GLU A 69 -20.47 -0.03 -4.27
N ASP A 70 -21.13 1.13 -4.12
CA ASP A 70 -22.53 1.29 -3.67
C ASP A 70 -22.76 2.76 -3.25
N ASP A 71 -22.78 3.68 -4.22
CA ASP A 71 -23.47 4.96 -4.11
C ASP A 71 -24.32 5.15 -5.36
N SER A 72 -25.19 4.18 -5.63
CA SER A 72 -26.29 4.43 -6.56
C SER A 72 -27.25 5.39 -5.87
N PRO A 73 -27.69 6.49 -6.52
CA PRO A 73 -28.71 7.36 -5.96
C PRO A 73 -29.89 6.48 -5.56
N ARG A 74 -30.35 6.59 -4.30
CA ARG A 74 -31.59 5.94 -3.88
C ARG A 74 -32.66 6.33 -4.89
N ASP A 75 -33.23 5.32 -5.54
CA ASP A 75 -34.30 5.53 -6.50
C ASP A 75 -35.58 5.87 -5.72
N ASP A 76 -35.73 7.16 -5.41
CA ASP A 76 -36.87 7.73 -4.69
C ASP A 76 -38.16 7.69 -5.55
N SER A 77 -38.10 7.17 -6.78
CA SER A 77 -39.25 7.11 -7.70
C SER A 77 -40.29 6.05 -7.32
N ASN A 78 -39.98 5.15 -6.38
CA ASN A 78 -40.93 4.20 -5.80
C ASN A 78 -41.29 4.53 -4.35
N ALA A 79 -41.57 5.81 -4.06
CA ALA A 79 -42.29 6.16 -2.84
C ALA A 79 -43.71 5.57 -2.91
N PRO A 80 -44.19 4.85 -1.88
CA PRO A 80 -45.59 4.51 -1.79
C PRO A 80 -46.40 5.82 -1.86
N GLY A 81 -47.31 5.92 -2.82
CA GLY A 81 -48.23 7.06 -2.91
C GLY A 81 -48.96 7.27 -1.58
N PRO A 82 -49.43 8.50 -1.29
CA PRO A 82 -50.12 8.76 -0.03
C PRO A 82 -51.31 7.82 0.13
N ASP A 83 -51.35 7.10 1.25
CA ASP A 83 -52.49 6.27 1.63
C ASP A 83 -53.76 7.14 1.61
N PRO A 84 -54.86 6.70 0.96
CA PRO A 84 -56.07 7.50 0.79
C PRO A 84 -56.95 7.53 2.06
N ALA A 85 -56.37 7.84 3.23
CA ALA A 85 -57.12 8.07 4.47
C ALA A 85 -56.28 8.76 5.56
N THR A 86 -56.18 10.10 5.54
CA THR A 86 -56.20 10.99 6.73
C THR A 86 -56.47 12.42 6.25
#